data_AF-A0A1G7Z4P1-F1
#
_entry.id   AF-A0A1G7Z4P1-F1
#
_cell.length_a   1.000
_cell.length_b   1.000
_cell.length_c   1.000
_cell.angle_alpha   90.00
_cell.angle_beta   90.00
_cell.angle_gamma   90.00
#
_symmetry.space_group_name_H-M   'P 1'
#
loop_
_entity.id
_entity.type
_entity.pdbx_description
1 polymer ?
#
loop_
_entity_poly.entity_id
_entity_poly.type
_entity_poly.pdbx_seq_one_letter_code
_entity_poly.pdbx_strand_id
1 'polypeptide(L)'
;MPSNSMNVINYNRSQLPQRDRFKTVLGGYNSRSKTEYNLPKATTKQLKEIGKRLREERKVRMLKVIVLTCILIIVFCCVLAYSTDGIVELLTY
;
A
#
# COMPACT_ATOMS: atom_id res chain seq x y z
N MET A 1 -48.52 -21.78 14.46
CA MET A 1 -47.16 -21.86 13.89
C MET A 1 -46.47 -20.52 14.15
N PRO A 2 -45.32 -20.45 14.84
CA PRO A 2 -44.62 -19.18 14.99
C PRO A 2 -44.28 -18.64 13.59
N SER A 3 -44.54 -17.36 13.36
CA SER A 3 -44.39 -16.71 12.05
C SER A 3 -42.94 -16.84 11.54
N ASN A 4 -42.76 -17.10 10.24
CA ASN A 4 -41.43 -17.21 9.62
C ASN A 4 -40.52 -16.00 9.92
N SER A 5 -41.11 -14.83 10.15
CA SER A 5 -40.41 -13.62 10.57
C SER A 5 -39.73 -13.76 11.95
N MET A 6 -40.36 -14.41 12.92
CA MET A 6 -39.76 -14.66 14.24
C MET A 6 -38.56 -15.60 14.15
N ASN A 7 -38.60 -16.60 13.25
CA ASN A 7 -37.46 -17.51 13.04
C ASN A 7 -36.24 -16.80 12.46
N VAL A 8 -36.44 -15.87 11.50
CA VAL A 8 -35.35 -15.07 10.92
C VAL A 8 -34.74 -14.13 11.97
N ILE A 9 -35.57 -13.52 12.82
CA ILE A 9 -35.09 -12.62 13.89
C ILE A 9 -34.26 -13.41 14.91
N ASN A 10 -34.73 -14.58 15.33
CA ASN A 10 -34.02 -15.43 16.30
C ASN A 10 -32.72 -15.99 15.72
N TYR A 11 -32.72 -16.38 14.44
CA TYR A 11 -31.52 -16.80 13.73
C TYR A 11 -30.49 -15.67 13.68
N ASN A 12 -30.88 -14.46 13.27
CA ASN A 12 -29.99 -13.30 13.23
C ASN A 12 -29.44 -12.93 14.62
N ARG A 13 -30.27 -13.01 15.68
CA ARG A 13 -29.81 -12.79 17.06
C ARG A 13 -28.75 -13.81 17.50
N SER A 14 -28.86 -15.07 17.09
CA SER A 14 -27.89 -16.12 17.42
C SER A 14 -26.50 -15.92 16.79
N GLN A 15 -26.40 -15.10 15.74
CA GLN A 15 -25.15 -14.79 15.03
C GLN A 15 -24.42 -13.56 15.60
N LEU A 16 -25.09 -12.74 16.42
CA LEU A 16 -24.49 -11.54 17.01
C LEU A 16 -23.27 -11.82 17.90
N PRO A 17 -23.28 -12.83 18.80
CA PRO A 17 -22.12 -13.16 19.65
C PRO A 17 -20.94 -13.71 18.84
N GLN A 18 -21.22 -14.35 17.70
CA GLN A 18 -20.18 -14.87 16.80
C GLN A 18 -19.45 -13.72 16.10
N ARG A 19 -20.16 -12.65 15.74
CA ARG A 19 -19.55 -11.43 15.16
C ARG A 19 -18.53 -10.78 16.11
N ASP A 20 -18.79 -10.77 17.41
CA ASP A 20 -17.86 -10.16 18.37
C ASP A 20 -16.55 -10.94 18.53
N ARG A 21 -16.57 -12.28 18.32
CA ARG A 21 -15.34 -13.09 18.21
C ARG A 21 -14.51 -12.74 16.98
N PHE A 22 -15.14 -12.32 15.88
CA PHE A 22 -14.45 -11.99 14.63
C PHE A 22 -14.00 -10.52 14.54
N LYS A 23 -14.61 -9.61 15.32
CA LYS A 23 -14.21 -8.18 15.35
C LYS A 23 -12.81 -7.97 15.95
N THR A 24 -12.42 -8.78 16.93
CA THR A 24 -11.12 -8.66 17.62
C THR A 24 -10.03 -9.58 17.10
N VAL A 25 -10.37 -10.49 16.18
CA VAL A 25 -9.42 -11.46 15.63
C VAL A 25 -9.47 -11.39 14.10
N LEU A 26 -8.80 -10.39 13.55
CA LEU A 26 -8.16 -10.57 12.24
C LEU A 26 -7.08 -11.63 12.43
N GLY A 27 -7.44 -12.90 12.23
CA GLY A 27 -6.58 -14.09 12.18
C GLY A 27 -5.29 -14.04 13.00
N GLY A 28 -5.32 -14.51 14.25
CA GLY A 28 -4.13 -15.06 14.92
C GLY A 28 -2.95 -14.12 15.19
N TYR A 29 -3.09 -12.80 15.01
CA TYR A 29 -2.02 -11.86 15.32
C TYR A 29 -1.85 -11.70 16.84
N ASN A 30 -0.95 -12.50 17.41
CA ASN A 30 -0.49 -12.33 18.78
C ASN A 30 0.60 -11.25 18.80
N SER A 31 0.31 -10.07 19.36
CA SER A 31 1.29 -8.97 19.47
C SER A 31 2.55 -9.36 20.27
N ARG A 32 2.48 -10.48 21.02
CA ARG A 32 3.59 -11.04 21.80
C ARG A 32 4.42 -12.08 21.03
N SER A 33 3.93 -12.63 19.91
CA SER A 33 4.71 -13.56 19.10
C SER A 33 5.66 -12.78 18.21
N LYS A 34 6.90 -12.59 18.66
CA LYS A 34 7.97 -12.15 17.76
C LYS A 34 8.30 -13.32 16.85
N THR A 35 8.28 -13.11 15.54
CA THR A 35 8.82 -14.07 14.58
C THR A 35 10.29 -14.27 14.89
N GLU A 36 10.66 -15.42 15.45
CA GLU A 36 12.05 -15.78 15.70
C GLU A 36 12.68 -16.23 14.38
N TYR A 37 13.57 -15.40 13.85
CA TYR A 37 14.31 -15.73 12.64
C TYR A 37 15.56 -16.54 13.02
N ASN A 38 15.62 -17.79 12.58
CA ASN A 38 16.82 -18.63 12.64
C ASN A 38 17.84 -18.19 11.55
N LEU A 39 18.26 -16.93 11.60
CA LEU A 39 19.28 -16.40 10.71
C LEU A 39 20.67 -16.62 11.32
N PRO A 40 21.69 -16.98 10.51
CA PRO A 40 23.05 -17.02 11.00
C PRO A 40 23.47 -15.63 11.49
N LYS A 41 24.14 -15.58 12.66
CA LYS A 41 24.63 -14.32 13.22
C LYS A 41 25.65 -13.70 12.25
N ALA A 42 25.27 -12.60 11.62
CA ALA A 42 26.13 -11.90 10.68
C ALA A 42 27.32 -11.27 11.41
N THR A 43 28.51 -11.43 10.85
CA THR A 43 29.71 -10.72 11.33
C THR A 43 29.59 -9.23 11.03
N THR A 44 30.18 -8.36 11.85
CA THR A 44 30.17 -6.90 11.65
C THR A 44 30.69 -6.48 10.27
N LYS A 45 31.67 -7.21 9.72
CA LYS A 45 32.19 -7.04 8.35
C LYS A 45 31.11 -7.29 7.28
N GLN A 46 30.32 -8.36 7.43
CA GLN A 46 29.24 -8.71 6.50
C GLN A 46 28.11 -7.69 6.55
N LEU A 47 27.74 -7.21 7.75
CA LEU A 47 26.76 -6.13 7.92
C LEU A 47 27.19 -4.84 7.20
N LYS A 48 28.48 -4.47 7.30
CA LYS A 48 29.02 -3.30 6.63
C LYS A 48 28.99 -3.43 5.10
N GLU A 49 29.28 -4.62 4.59
CA GLU A 49 29.24 -4.92 3.16
C GLU A 49 27.80 -4.87 2.61
N ILE A 50 26.85 -5.49 3.31
CA ILE A 50 25.42 -5.43 2.97
C ILE A 50 24.94 -3.97 2.95
N GLY A 51 25.29 -3.19 3.97
CA GLY A 51 24.95 -1.76 4.03
C GLY A 51 25.52 -0.95 2.85
N LYS A 52 26.75 -1.25 2.43
CA LYS A 52 27.38 -0.60 1.27
C LYS A 52 26.63 -0.94 -0.03
N ARG A 53 26.36 -2.23 -0.26
CA ARG A 53 25.62 -2.70 -1.45
C ARG A 53 24.22 -2.09 -1.52
N LEU A 54 23.48 -2.10 -0.41
CA LEU A 54 22.15 -1.48 -0.33
C LEU A 54 22.17 0.01 -0.67
N ARG A 55 23.21 0.75 -0.27
CA ARG A 55 23.35 2.17 -0.57
C ARG A 55 23.63 2.41 -2.06
N GLU A 56 24.44 1.58 -2.68
CA GLU A 56 24.75 1.66 -4.11
C GLU A 56 23.51 1.33 -4.96
N GLU A 57 22.82 0.23 -4.64
CA GLU A 57 21.56 -0.14 -5.32
C GLU A 57 20.47 0.92 -5.14
N ARG A 58 20.41 1.56 -3.97
CA ARG A 58 19.49 2.68 -3.74
C ARG A 58 19.81 3.87 -4.65
N LYS A 59 21.08 4.22 -4.84
CA LYS A 59 21.46 5.32 -5.74
C LYS A 59 21.01 5.05 -7.18
N VAL A 60 21.23 3.83 -7.67
CA VAL A 60 20.81 3.44 -9.04
C VAL A 60 19.28 3.48 -9.17
N ARG A 61 18.54 2.97 -8.18
CA ARG A 61 17.07 3.06 -8.18
C ARG A 61 16.58 4.50 -8.14
N MET A 62 17.18 5.35 -7.31
CA MET A 62 16.82 6.77 -7.23
C MET A 62 17.06 7.49 -8.56
N LEU A 63 18.15 7.19 -9.27
CA LEU A 63 18.42 7.77 -10.58
C LEU A 63 17.33 7.38 -11.59
N LYS A 64 16.94 6.09 -11.63
CA LYS A 64 15.84 5.64 -12.49
C LYS A 64 14.52 6.35 -12.19
N VAL A 65 14.20 6.54 -10.89
CA VAL A 65 13.00 7.27 -10.47
C VAL A 65 13.06 8.73 -10.93
N ILE A 66 14.19 9.41 -10.73
CA ILE A 66 14.37 10.81 -11.16
C ILE A 66 14.15 10.94 -12.66
N VAL A 67 14.76 10.06 -13.47
CA VAL A 67 14.60 10.08 -14.93
C VAL A 67 13.14 9.90 -15.33
N LEU A 68 12.45 8.91 -14.75
CA LEU A 68 11.03 8.69 -15.02
C LEU A 68 10.19 9.91 -14.65
N THR A 69 10.43 10.50 -13.49
CA THR A 69 9.71 11.69 -13.01
C THR A 69 9.95 12.89 -13.94
N CYS A 70 11.18 13.10 -14.41
CA CYS A 70 11.49 14.15 -15.38
C CYS A 70 10.71 13.97 -16.70
N ILE A 71 10.66 12.74 -17.22
CA ILE A 71 9.89 12.44 -18.44
C ILE A 71 8.40 12.76 -18.24
N LEU A 72 7.82 12.32 -17.11
CA LEU A 72 6.42 12.60 -16.79
C LEU A 72 6.13 14.10 -16.68
N ILE A 73 7.04 14.87 -16.05
CA ILE A 73 6.91 16.32 -15.94
C ILE A 73 6.97 16.97 -17.33
N ILE A 74 7.90 16.55 -18.19
CA ILE A 74 8.01 17.09 -19.56
C ILE A 74 6.73 16.84 -20.34
N VAL A 75 6.21 15.60 -20.33
CA VAL A 75 4.96 15.26 -21.00
C VAL A 75 3.80 16.10 -20.46
N PHE A 76 3.72 16.24 -19.14
CA PHE A 76 2.69 17.05 -18.51
C PHE A 76 2.78 18.53 -18.92
N CYS A 77 3.98 19.11 -18.93
CA CYS A 77 4.20 20.48 -19.40
C CYS A 77 3.83 20.65 -20.88
N CYS A 78 4.16 19.69 -21.74
CA CYS A 78 3.76 19.73 -23.15
C CYS A 78 2.24 19.75 -23.30
N VAL A 79 1.53 18.86 -22.60
CA VAL A 79 0.06 18.81 -22.63
C VAL A 79 -0.55 20.14 -22.17
N LEU A 80 -0.01 20.71 -21.09
CA LEU A 80 -0.46 22.02 -20.60
C LEU A 80 -0.24 23.12 -21.64
N ALA A 81 0.94 23.20 -22.27
CA ALA A 81 1.22 24.21 -23.28
C ALA A 81 0.26 24.12 -24.49
N TYR A 82 0.04 22.91 -25.03
CA TYR A 82 -0.93 22.72 -26.12
C TYR A 82 -2.37 23.06 -25.70
N SER A 83 -2.74 22.76 -24.45
CA SER A 83 -4.06 23.12 -23.94
C SER A 83 -4.22 24.63 -23.74
N THR A 84 -3.18 25.35 -23.31
CA THR A 84 -3.22 26.81 -23.15
C THR A 84 -3.29 27.51 -24.49
N ASP A 85 -2.54 27.05 -25.49
CA ASP A 85 -2.60 27.61 -26.84
C ASP A 85 -4.00 27.43 -27.44
N GLY A 86 -4.61 26.25 -27.27
CA GLY A 86 -5.99 26.01 -27.69
C GLY A 86 -7.05 26.80 -26.91
N ILE A 87 -6.85 27.03 -25.61
CA ILE A 87 -7.74 27.88 -24.78
C ILE A 87 -7.61 29.36 -25.18
N VAL A 88 -6.40 29.84 -25.44
CA VAL A 88 -6.15 31.22 -25.85
C VAL A 88 -6.77 31.47 -27.23
N GLU A 89 -6.62 30.54 -28.18
CA GLU A 89 -7.23 30.61 -29.51
C GLU A 89 -8.77 30.60 -29.45
N LEU A 90 -9.37 29.79 -28.55
CA LEU A 90 -10.83 29.76 -28.34
C LEU A 90 -11.38 31.04 -27.69
N LEU A 91 -10.60 31.74 -26.86
CA LEU A 91 -11.03 32.97 -26.18
C LEU A 91 -10.79 34.25 -26.98
N THR A 92 -9.98 34.18 -28.06
CA THR A 92 -9.69 35.33 -28.93
C THR A 92 -10.53 35.37 -30.21
N TYR A 93 -11.33 34.33 -30.48
CA TYR A 93 -12.29 34.25 -31.58
C TYR A 93 -13.73 34.36 -31.07
#